data_AF-A0A1C1YYH6-F1
#
_entry.id   AF-A0A1C1YYH6-F1
#
_cell.length_a   1.000
_cell.length_b   1.000
_cell.length_c   1.000
_cell.angle_alpha   90.00
_cell.angle_beta   90.00
_cell.angle_gamma   90.00
#
_symmetry.space_group_name_H-M   'P 1'
#
loop_
_entity.id
_entity.type
_entity.pdbx_description
1 polymer ?
#
loop_
_entity_poly.entity_id
_entity_poly.type
_entity_poly.pdbx_seq_one_letter_code
_entity_poly.pdbx_strand_id
1 'polypeptide(L)'
;MWPDWLLAFVVDGRIALLSLAVIALEAVLIGLFLRRRVALGRLLLTMASGAALLCALYASLSGASAGMVAVWLVVALFAHAADMLTRIFGRS
;
A
#
# COMPACT_ATOMS: atom_id res chain seq x y z
N MET A 1 -0.08 0.85 -28.90
CA MET A 1 -1.48 0.73 -28.44
C MET A 1 -1.48 -0.39 -27.42
N TRP A 2 -1.96 -0.16 -26.20
CA TRP A 2 -2.02 -1.22 -25.19
C TRP A 2 -3.12 -2.22 -25.54
N PRO A 3 -2.96 -3.51 -25.22
CA PRO A 3 -3.98 -4.50 -25.53
C PRO A 3 -5.21 -4.33 -24.63
N ASP A 4 -6.40 -4.56 -25.17
CA ASP A 4 -7.68 -4.29 -24.51
C ASP A 4 -7.86 -5.04 -23.18
N TRP A 5 -7.31 -6.25 -23.09
CA TRP A 5 -7.34 -7.05 -21.87
C TRP A 5 -6.59 -6.38 -20.71
N LEU A 6 -5.51 -5.64 -21.00
CA LEU A 6 -4.75 -4.91 -19.99
C LEU A 6 -5.54 -3.70 -19.50
N LEU A 7 -6.19 -2.98 -20.42
CA LEU A 7 -7.03 -1.85 -20.06
C LEU A 7 -8.21 -2.28 -19.19
N ALA A 8 -8.87 -3.38 -19.53
CA ALA A 8 -9.93 -3.97 -18.71
C ALA A 8 -9.41 -4.37 -17.31
N PHE A 9 -8.20 -4.95 -17.24
CA PHE A 9 -7.58 -5.32 -15.97
C PHE A 9 -7.27 -4.12 -15.05
N VAL A 10 -6.91 -2.98 -15.64
CA VAL A 10 -6.68 -1.73 -14.91
C VAL A 10 -8.00 -1.11 -14.47
N VAL A 11 -8.98 -1.02 -15.37
CA VAL A 11 -10.28 -0.38 -15.10
C VAL A 11 -11.07 -1.15 -14.04
N ASP A 12 -11.02 -2.49 -14.05
CA ASP A 12 -11.66 -3.33 -13.02
C ASP A 12 -11.01 -3.19 -11.62
N GLY A 13 -9.88 -2.50 -11.50
CA GLY A 13 -9.14 -2.38 -10.24
C GLY A 13 -8.39 -3.63 -9.81
N ARG A 14 -8.42 -4.71 -10.62
CA ARG A 14 -7.69 -5.97 -10.32
C ARG A 14 -6.19 -5.74 -10.20
N ILE A 15 -5.64 -4.76 -10.92
CA ILE A 15 -4.23 -4.36 -10.79
C ILE A 15 -3.88 -3.89 -9.37
N ALA A 16 -4.81 -3.21 -8.68
CA ALA A 16 -4.61 -2.77 -7.31
C ALA A 16 -4.59 -3.98 -6.35
N LEU A 17 -5.48 -4.96 -6.55
CA LEU A 17 -5.48 -6.20 -5.79
C LEU A 17 -4.22 -7.04 -6.02
N LEU A 18 -3.76 -7.14 -7.28
CA LEU A 18 -2.52 -7.83 -7.60
C LEU A 18 -1.32 -7.17 -6.93
N SER A 19 -1.23 -5.85 -7.01
CA SER A 19 -0.19 -5.07 -6.33
C SER A 19 -0.25 -5.25 -4.82
N LEU A 20 -1.45 -5.29 -4.24
CA LEU A 20 -1.66 -5.51 -2.81
C LEU A 20 -1.20 -6.91 -2.38
N ALA A 21 -1.46 -7.93 -3.21
CA ALA A 21 -0.99 -9.29 -2.98
C ALA A 21 0.55 -9.39 -3.02
N VAL A 22 1.20 -8.66 -3.93
CA VAL A 22 2.67 -8.57 -3.98
C VAL A 22 3.23 -7.91 -2.72
N ILE A 23 2.67 -6.77 -2.29
CA ILE A 23 3.09 -6.09 -1.05
C ILE A 23 2.89 -7.00 0.17
N ALA A 24 1.75 -7.71 0.24
CA ALA A 24 1.49 -8.65 1.33
C ALA A 24 2.53 -9.78 1.34
N LEU A 25 2.86 -10.35 0.17
CA LEU A 25 3.89 -11.37 0.03
C LEU A 25 5.27 -10.85 0.46
N GLU A 26 5.67 -9.65 0.02
CA GLU A 26 6.92 -9.01 0.44
C GLU A 26 6.97 -8.80 1.95
N ALA A 27 5.87 -8.34 2.56
CA ALA A 27 5.78 -8.17 4.01
C ALA A 27 5.97 -9.51 4.75
N VAL A 28 5.38 -10.60 4.24
CA VAL A 28 5.58 -11.95 4.79
C VAL A 28 7.03 -12.39 4.64
N LEU A 29 7.63 -12.24 3.46
CA LEU A 29 9.02 -12.64 3.21
C LEU A 29 10.00 -11.86 4.09
N ILE A 30 9.81 -10.55 4.25
CA ILE A 30 10.66 -9.73 5.12
C ILE A 30 10.46 -10.13 6.59
N GLY A 31 9.22 -10.39 7.01
CA GLY A 31 8.91 -10.86 8.35
C GLY A 31 9.53 -12.23 8.68
N LEU A 32 9.55 -13.16 7.71
CA LEU A 32 10.16 -14.48 7.88
C LEU A 32 11.69 -14.45 7.83
N PHE A 33 12.27 -13.82 6.81
CA PHE A 33 13.70 -13.95 6.51
C PHE A 33 14.55 -12.83 7.10
N LEU A 34 14.01 -11.62 7.25
CA LEU A 34 14.78 -10.42 7.58
C LEU A 34 14.43 -9.80 8.95
N ARG A 35 13.60 -10.47 9.75
CA ARG A 35 13.14 -10.01 11.08
C ARG A 35 14.26 -9.50 12.00
N ARG A 36 15.45 -10.10 11.96
CA ARG A 36 16.57 -9.75 12.86
C ARG A 36 17.49 -8.63 12.34
N ARG A 37 17.41 -8.28 11.04
CA ARG A 37 18.36 -7.34 10.43
C ARG A 37 17.74 -6.00 10.04
N VAL A 38 16.42 -5.90 10.02
CA VAL A 38 15.71 -4.70 9.55
C VAL A 38 14.89 -4.09 10.68
N ALA A 39 14.86 -2.75 10.73
CA ALA A 39 13.95 -2.00 11.59
C ALA A 39 12.50 -2.19 11.09
N LEU A 40 11.91 -3.33 11.45
CA LEU A 40 10.58 -3.78 10.99
C LEU A 40 9.51 -2.69 11.14
N GLY A 41 9.56 -1.89 12.20
CA GLY A 41 8.59 -0.80 12.42
C GLY A 41 8.52 0.21 11.27
N ARG A 42 9.67 0.66 10.75
CA ARG A 42 9.72 1.61 9.63
C ARG A 42 9.21 0.99 8.33
N LEU A 43 9.65 -0.24 8.07
CA LEU A 43 9.30 -0.94 6.84
C LEU A 43 7.80 -1.28 6.81
N LEU A 44 7.23 -1.67 7.94
CA LEU A 44 5.79 -1.91 8.09
C LEU A 44 4.96 -0.64 7.86
N LEU A 45 5.40 0.53 8.37
CA LEU A 45 4.68 1.80 8.14
C LEU A 45 4.71 2.20 6.65
N THR A 46 5.84 1.97 5.98
CA THR A 46 5.96 2.23 4.53
C THR A 46 5.04 1.29 3.74
N MET A 47 5.05 -0.01 4.05
CA MET A 47 4.17 -0.98 3.39
C MET A 47 2.69 -0.72 3.69
N ALA A 48 2.35 -0.31 4.92
CA ALA A 48 1.00 0.04 5.31
C ALA A 48 0.49 1.28 4.54
N SER A 49 1.33 2.29 4.35
CA SER A 49 1.02 3.45 3.52
C SER A 49 0.74 3.05 2.07
N GLY A 50 1.60 2.22 1.48
CA GLY A 50 1.39 1.69 0.13
C GLY A 50 0.13 0.85 -0.02
N ALA A 51 -0.13 -0.04 0.95
CA ALA A 51 -1.35 -0.86 0.98
C ALA A 51 -2.62 0.01 1.08
N ALA A 52 -2.62 1.04 1.93
CA ALA A 52 -3.75 1.96 2.07
C ALA A 52 -4.00 2.77 0.79
N LEU A 53 -2.95 3.20 0.07
CA LEU A 53 -3.10 3.83 -1.24
C LEU A 53 -3.68 2.88 -2.29
N LEU A 54 -3.25 1.61 -2.30
CA LEU A 54 -3.82 0.60 -3.20
C LEU A 54 -5.28 0.29 -2.88
N CYS A 55 -5.65 0.27 -1.59
CA CYS A 55 -7.06 0.16 -1.20
C CYS A 55 -7.88 1.37 -1.64
N ALA A 56 -7.34 2.59 -1.54
CA ALA A 56 -7.99 3.80 -2.05
C ALA A 56 -8.18 3.74 -3.58
N LEU A 57 -7.13 3.29 -4.29
CA LEU A 57 -7.18 3.10 -5.75
C LEU A 57 -8.22 2.05 -6.14
N TYR A 58 -8.21 0.89 -5.48
CA TYR A 58 -9.21 -0.15 -5.71
C TYR A 58 -10.63 0.38 -5.47
N ALA A 59 -10.87 1.05 -4.34
CA ALA A 59 -12.16 1.65 -4.02
C ALA A 59 -12.61 2.67 -5.08
N SER A 60 -11.68 3.48 -5.60
CA SER A 60 -11.96 4.43 -6.69
C SER A 60 -12.32 3.73 -8.00
N LEU A 61 -11.69 2.60 -8.31
CA LEU A 61 -11.91 1.85 -9.55
C LEU A 61 -13.14 0.94 -9.48
N SER A 62 -13.46 0.40 -8.30
CA SER A 62 -14.62 -0.46 -8.08
C SER A 62 -15.94 0.31 -7.95
N GLY A 63 -15.93 1.62 -8.11
CA GLY A 63 -17.12 2.47 -7.94
C GLY A 63 -17.59 2.63 -6.49
N ALA A 64 -16.69 2.48 -5.50
CA ALA A 64 -17.03 2.70 -4.10
C ALA A 64 -17.36 4.18 -3.84
N SER A 65 -18.02 4.45 -2.71
CA SER A 65 -18.36 5.83 -2.33
C SER A 65 -17.10 6.67 -2.09
N ALA A 66 -17.18 7.96 -2.41
CA ALA A 66 -16.08 8.91 -2.17
C ALA A 66 -15.61 8.91 -0.70
N GLY A 67 -16.52 8.62 0.25
CA GLY A 67 -16.20 8.46 1.65
C GLY A 67 -15.22 7.31 1.93
N MET A 68 -15.38 6.17 1.27
CA MET A 68 -14.46 5.02 1.44
C MET A 68 -13.06 5.35 0.91
N VAL A 69 -12.98 6.02 -0.25
CA VAL A 69 -11.70 6.48 -0.82
C VAL A 69 -11.02 7.46 0.14
N ALA A 70 -11.76 8.43 0.69
CA ALA A 70 -11.24 9.40 1.63
C ALA A 70 -10.70 8.73 2.92
N VAL A 71 -11.40 7.74 3.47
CA VAL A 71 -10.92 6.98 4.64
C VAL A 71 -9.57 6.32 4.35
N TRP A 72 -9.43 5.61 3.22
CA TRP A 72 -8.17 4.97 2.87
C TRP A 72 -7.04 5.96 2.61
N LEU A 73 -7.32 7.11 1.99
CA LEU A 73 -6.34 8.19 1.82
C LEU A 73 -5.90 8.78 3.15
N VAL A 74 -6.82 8.96 4.10
CA VAL A 74 -6.50 9.44 5.45
C VAL A 74 -5.61 8.41 6.17
N VAL A 75 -5.95 7.12 6.10
CA VAL A 75 -5.10 6.04 6.66
C VAL A 75 -3.72 6.05 6.01
N ALA A 76 -3.63 6.18 4.68
CA ALA A 76 -2.38 6.26 3.96
C ALA A 76 -1.53 7.46 4.40
N LEU A 77 -2.16 8.63 4.58
CA LEU A 77 -1.53 9.85 5.06
C LEU A 77 -0.95 9.67 6.46
N PHE A 78 -1.73 9.13 7.40
CA PHE A 78 -1.25 8.90 8.77
C PHE A 78 -0.12 7.85 8.81
N ALA A 79 -0.23 6.76 8.06
CA ALA A 79 0.82 5.75 7.98
C ALA A 79 2.12 6.35 7.39
N HIS A 80 1.99 7.18 6.36
CA HIS A 80 3.12 7.88 5.74
C HIS A 80 3.75 8.92 6.69
N ALA A 81 2.93 9.72 7.35
CA ALA A 81 3.40 10.73 8.30
C ALA A 81 4.14 10.07 9.48
N ALA A 82 3.61 8.96 10.01
CA ALA A 82 4.28 8.18 11.03
C ALA A 82 5.62 7.62 10.54
N ASP A 83 5.68 7.08 9.32
CA ASP A 83 6.95 6.64 8.71
C ASP A 83 7.96 7.79 8.64
N MET A 84 7.56 8.95 8.12
CA MET A 84 8.44 10.13 8.05
C MET A 84 8.90 10.62 9.42
N LEU A 85 8.01 10.68 10.41
CA LEU A 85 8.38 11.04 11.79
C LEU A 85 9.41 10.07 12.35
N THR A 86 9.22 8.75 12.14
CA THR A 86 10.21 7.77 12.60
C THR A 86 11.54 7.90 11.87
N ARG A 87 11.57 8.33 10.61
CA ARG A 87 12.81 8.59 9.84
C ARG A 87 13.53 9.85 10.32
N ILE A 88 12.79 10.93 10.57
CA ILE A 88 13.33 12.24 10.96
C ILE A 88 13.80 12.23 12.42
N PHE A 89 13.01 11.66 13.34
CA PHE A 89 13.30 11.69 14.78
C PHE A 89 14.00 10.42 15.27
N GLY A 90 13.90 9.30 14.55
CA GLY A 90 14.70 8.13 14.84
C GLY A 90 16.12 8.34 14.31
N ARG A 91 16.95 9.01 15.12
CA ARG A 91 18.39 9.13 14.90
C ARG A 91 18.97 7.75 14.54
N SER A 92 19.56 7.65 13.35
CA SER A 92 20.72 6.80 13.11
C SER A 92 21.91 7.35 13.87
#